data_AF-A0A6G0NG90-F1
#
_entry.id   AF-A0A6G0NG90-F1
#
_cell.length_a   1.000
_cell.length_b   1.000
_cell.length_c   1.000
_cell.angle_alpha   90.00
_cell.angle_beta   90.00
_cell.angle_gamma   90.00
#
_symmetry.space_group_name_H-M   'P 1'
#
loop_
_entity.id
_entity.type
_entity.pdbx_description
1 polymer ?
#
loop_
_entity_poly.entity_id
_entity_poly.type
_entity_poly.pdbx_seq_one_letter_code
_entity_poly.pdbx_strand_id
1 'polypeptide(L)'
;MSSAIWRGQYVKHALMKNESSECVTDAVTSFKSVNPTWGKVCVIIVDKYFGKISLLHAQFPRARILQCVFHVVKYLRGEMAKREYGGFDRQKVEDAVHMMQDASTEAEYDTARKYLYIE
;
A
#
# COMPACT_ATOMS: atom_id res chain seq x y z
N MET A 1 24.14 -1.56 19.61
CA MET A 1 22.80 -1.85 19.06
C MET A 1 22.96 -2.08 17.56
N SER A 2 22.76 -3.31 17.10
CA SER A 2 22.99 -3.69 15.69
C SER A 2 22.01 -2.95 14.79
N SER A 3 22.53 -2.08 13.91
CA SER A 3 21.77 -1.50 12.80
C SER A 3 21.41 -2.63 11.83
N ALA A 4 20.27 -3.28 12.04
CA ALA A 4 19.73 -4.21 11.06
C ALA A 4 19.36 -3.41 9.82
N ILE A 5 20.19 -3.48 8.79
CA ILE A 5 19.85 -3.08 7.43
C ILE A 5 18.68 -3.99 7.04
N TRP A 6 17.46 -3.45 6.96
CA TRP A 6 16.30 -4.14 6.41
C TRP A 6 16.59 -4.42 4.93
N ARG A 7 17.16 -5.59 4.62
CA ARG A 7 17.25 -6.09 3.25
C ARG A 7 15.94 -6.79 2.94
N GLY A 8 15.13 -6.18 2.08
CA GLY A 8 13.98 -6.85 1.51
C GLY A 8 14.43 -8.14 0.80
N GLN A 9 13.75 -9.24 1.07
CA GLN A 9 13.98 -10.52 0.41
C GLN A 9 12.76 -10.86 -0.43
N TYR A 10 12.98 -11.21 -1.68
CA TYR A 10 11.94 -11.79 -2.52
C TYR A 10 11.61 -13.20 -2.01
N VAL A 11 10.34 -13.44 -1.66
CA VAL A 11 9.88 -14.70 -1.05
C VAL A 11 8.94 -15.50 -1.95
N LYS A 12 8.16 -14.84 -2.81
CA LYS A 12 7.23 -15.49 -3.76
C LYS A 12 6.72 -14.48 -4.78
N HIS A 13 6.40 -14.99 -5.97
CA HIS A 13 5.52 -14.34 -6.94
C HIS A 13 4.45 -15.33 -7.38
N ALA A 14 3.26 -14.81 -7.69
CA ALA A 14 2.15 -15.57 -8.24
C ALA A 14 1.58 -14.75 -9.41
N LEU A 15 1.47 -15.39 -10.57
CA LEU A 15 0.77 -14.83 -11.71
C LEU A 15 -0.70 -15.26 -11.62
N MET A 16 -1.59 -14.31 -11.41
CA MET A 16 -3.03 -14.56 -11.30
C MET A 16 -3.72 -14.16 -12.61
N LYS A 17 -4.74 -14.91 -13.01
CA LYS A 17 -5.54 -14.57 -14.20
C LYS A 17 -6.34 -13.29 -14.00
N ASN A 18 -6.86 -13.09 -12.80
CA ASN A 18 -7.63 -11.92 -12.38
C ASN A 18 -7.64 -11.86 -10.83
N GLU A 19 -8.37 -10.89 -10.28
CA GLU A 19 -8.56 -10.75 -8.83
C GLU A 19 -9.82 -11.47 -8.34
N SER A 20 -10.20 -12.62 -8.92
CA SER A 20 -11.29 -13.42 -8.34
C SER A 20 -10.91 -13.95 -6.96
N SER A 21 -11.91 -14.27 -6.14
CA SER A 21 -11.66 -14.78 -4.79
C SER A 21 -10.87 -16.09 -4.82
N GLU A 22 -11.11 -16.95 -5.81
CA GLU A 22 -10.39 -18.19 -6.06
C GLU A 22 -8.92 -17.92 -6.41
N CYS A 23 -8.67 -17.03 -7.39
CA CYS A 23 -7.30 -16.68 -7.80
C CYS A 23 -6.47 -16.11 -6.65
N VAL A 24 -7.05 -15.22 -5.84
CA VAL A 24 -6.37 -14.64 -4.67
C VAL A 24 -6.15 -15.70 -3.59
N THR A 25 -7.11 -16.60 -3.36
CA THR A 25 -6.96 -17.71 -2.40
C THR A 25 -5.83 -18.66 -2.82
N ASP A 26 -5.73 -18.99 -4.10
CA ASP A 26 -4.66 -19.84 -4.63
C ASP A 26 -3.29 -19.18 -4.47
N ALA A 27 -3.19 -17.87 -4.77
CA ALA A 27 -1.95 -17.12 -4.59
C ALA A 27 -1.51 -17.07 -3.11
N VAL A 28 -2.44 -16.82 -2.19
CA VAL A 28 -2.18 -16.82 -0.75
C VAL A 28 -1.78 -18.22 -0.25
N THR A 29 -2.47 -19.26 -0.71
CA THR A 29 -2.18 -20.66 -0.35
C THR A 29 -0.78 -21.06 -0.83
N SER A 30 -0.43 -20.68 -2.07
CA SER A 30 0.90 -20.89 -2.64
C SER A 30 2.00 -20.12 -1.87
N PHE A 31 1.69 -18.91 -1.38
CA PHE A 31 2.60 -18.18 -0.50
C PHE A 31 2.81 -18.90 0.84
N LYS A 32 1.73 -19.33 1.49
CA LYS A 32 1.78 -20.00 2.80
C LYS A 32 2.51 -21.35 2.73
N SER A 33 2.36 -22.09 1.63
CA SER A 33 2.97 -23.43 1.49
C SER A 33 4.51 -23.39 1.45
N VAL A 34 5.11 -22.29 0.99
CA VAL A 34 6.57 -22.14 0.91
C VAL A 34 7.15 -21.23 2.01
N ASN A 35 6.30 -20.63 2.86
CA ASN A 35 6.72 -19.74 3.94
C ASN A 35 6.16 -20.21 5.29
N PRO A 36 6.83 -21.13 6.01
CA PRO A 36 6.33 -21.68 7.29
C PRO A 36 6.06 -20.61 8.37
N THR A 37 6.72 -19.46 8.29
CA THR A 37 6.55 -18.33 9.20
C THR A 37 5.49 -17.32 8.75
N TRP A 38 4.62 -17.66 7.78
CA TRP A 38 3.56 -16.77 7.28
C TRP A 38 2.68 -16.19 8.40
N GLY A 39 2.51 -16.92 9.51
CA GLY A 39 1.76 -16.45 10.68
C GLY A 39 2.39 -15.25 11.41
N LYS A 40 3.63 -14.88 11.06
CA LYS A 40 4.34 -13.69 11.56
C LYS A 40 4.12 -12.45 10.68
N VAL A 41 3.36 -12.56 9.59
CA VAL A 41 3.04 -11.39 8.74
C VAL A 41 2.22 -10.40 9.56
N CYS A 42 2.78 -9.20 9.77
CA CYS A 42 2.13 -8.12 10.52
C CYS A 42 1.46 -7.07 9.61
N VAL A 43 1.95 -6.91 8.39
CA VAL A 43 1.47 -5.88 7.45
C VAL A 43 1.41 -6.48 6.05
N ILE A 44 0.31 -6.21 5.34
CA ILE A 44 0.16 -6.50 3.92
C ILE A 44 -0.11 -5.19 3.21
N ILE A 45 0.69 -4.89 2.20
CA ILE A 45 0.58 -3.66 1.41
C ILE A 45 -0.07 -4.01 0.08
N VAL A 46 -1.19 -3.36 -0.26
CA VAL A 46 -1.97 -3.64 -1.47
C VAL A 46 -2.03 -2.44 -2.41
N ASP A 47 -2.29 -2.69 -3.69
CA ASP A 47 -2.67 -1.63 -4.63
C ASP A 47 -3.98 -0.97 -4.21
N LYS A 48 -4.21 0.28 -4.65
CA LYS A 48 -5.41 1.02 -4.28
C LYS A 48 -6.70 0.43 -4.83
N TYR A 49 -6.64 -0.32 -5.93
CA TYR A 49 -7.82 -0.93 -6.55
C TYR A 49 -8.04 -2.37 -6.10
N PHE A 50 -7.23 -2.90 -5.18
CA PHE A 50 -7.34 -4.28 -4.75
C PHE A 50 -8.65 -4.51 -3.98
N GLY A 51 -9.59 -5.21 -4.61
CA GLY A 51 -10.95 -5.36 -4.09
C GLY A 51 -11.15 -6.47 -3.05
N LYS A 52 -10.12 -7.29 -2.76
CA LYS A 52 -10.25 -8.50 -1.94
C LYS A 52 -9.72 -8.34 -0.51
N ILE A 53 -9.93 -7.16 0.08
CA ILE A 53 -9.48 -6.82 1.44
C ILE A 53 -10.04 -7.80 2.48
N SER A 54 -11.35 -8.07 2.47
CA SER A 54 -11.98 -8.98 3.44
C SER A 54 -11.42 -10.41 3.36
N LEU A 55 -11.05 -10.85 2.15
CA LEU A 55 -10.42 -12.16 1.95
C LEU A 55 -9.02 -12.19 2.57
N LEU A 56 -8.21 -11.17 2.33
CA LEU A 56 -6.89 -11.07 2.97
C LEU A 56 -7.00 -11.00 4.50
N HIS A 57 -8.01 -10.30 5.02
CA HIS A 57 -8.24 -10.23 6.47
C HIS A 57 -8.58 -11.61 7.05
N ALA A 58 -9.44 -12.38 6.38
CA ALA A 58 -9.76 -13.75 6.78
C ALA A 58 -8.52 -14.67 6.71
N GLN A 59 -7.65 -14.49 5.71
CA GLN A 59 -6.44 -15.29 5.53
C GLN A 59 -5.30 -14.90 6.46
N PHE A 60 -5.23 -13.65 6.90
CA PHE A 60 -4.18 -13.10 7.77
C PHE A 60 -4.80 -12.26 8.89
N PRO A 61 -5.50 -12.88 9.86
CA PRO A 61 -6.29 -12.16 10.86
C PRO A 61 -5.47 -11.28 11.81
N ARG A 62 -4.15 -11.47 11.85
CA ARG A 62 -3.22 -10.68 12.66
C ARG A 62 -2.52 -9.55 11.88
N ALA A 63 -2.68 -9.54 10.55
CA ALA A 63 -2.01 -8.56 9.71
C ALA A 63 -2.89 -7.33 9.51
N ARG A 64 -2.27 -6.15 9.52
CA ARG A 64 -2.90 -4.92 9.05
C ARG A 64 -2.78 -4.85 7.53
N ILE A 65 -3.87 -4.52 6.86
CA ILE A 65 -3.87 -4.29 5.41
C ILE A 65 -3.76 -2.79 5.19
N LEU A 66 -2.72 -2.36 4.47
CA LEU A 66 -2.42 -0.95 4.20
C LEU A 66 -2.37 -0.70 2.69
N GLN A 67 -2.72 0.52 2.29
CA GLN A 67 -2.56 0.96 0.92
C GLN A 67 -1.09 1.26 0.62
N CYS A 68 -0.62 0.86 -0.55
CA CYS A 68 0.74 1.13 -0.98
C CYS A 68 0.90 2.60 -1.38
N VAL A 69 1.74 3.34 -0.65
CA VAL A 69 2.04 4.75 -0.97
C VAL A 69 2.65 4.89 -2.36
N PHE A 70 3.50 3.94 -2.79
CA PHE A 70 4.04 3.94 -4.15
C PHE A 70 2.93 3.90 -5.22
N HIS A 71 1.91 3.05 -5.04
CA HIS A 71 0.79 2.97 -5.98
C HIS A 71 -0.11 4.22 -5.91
N VAL A 72 -0.29 4.81 -4.72
CA VAL A 72 -1.02 6.08 -4.54
C VAL A 72 -0.33 7.19 -5.32
N VAL A 73 0.96 7.39 -5.12
CA VAL A 73 1.76 8.42 -5.81
C VAL A 73 1.74 8.19 -7.33
N LYS A 74 1.96 6.94 -7.78
CA LYS A 74 1.90 6.60 -9.20
C LYS A 74 0.53 6.93 -9.80
N TYR A 75 -0.56 6.67 -9.09
CA TYR A 75 -1.89 7.00 -9.55
C TYR A 75 -2.12 8.50 -9.64
N LEU A 76 -1.80 9.25 -8.59
CA LEU A 76 -2.01 10.69 -8.55
C LEU A 76 -1.24 11.39 -9.67
N ARG A 77 0.00 10.96 -9.96
CA ARG A 77 0.75 11.43 -11.14
C ARG A 77 -0.02 11.24 -12.45
N GLY A 78 -0.68 10.09 -12.62
CA GLY A 78 -1.49 9.80 -13.80
C GLY A 78 -2.77 10.63 -13.90
N GLU A 79 -3.46 10.83 -12.77
CA GLU A 79 -4.64 11.70 -12.73
C GLU A 79 -4.28 13.15 -13.03
N MET A 80 -3.22 13.67 -12.43
CA MET A 80 -2.78 15.05 -12.61
C MET A 80 -2.27 15.35 -14.03
N ALA A 81 -1.90 14.32 -14.80
CA ALA A 81 -1.57 14.47 -16.21
C ALA A 81 -2.83 14.71 -17.09
N LYS A 82 -4.04 14.42 -16.58
CA LYS A 82 -5.29 14.69 -17.30
C LYS A 82 -5.62 16.19 -17.25
N ARG A 83 -6.14 16.71 -18.36
CA ARG A 83 -6.46 18.15 -18.51
C ARG A 83 -7.45 18.66 -17.46
N GLU A 84 -8.38 17.83 -17.02
CA GLU A 84 -9.38 18.17 -16.00
C GLU A 84 -8.78 18.48 -14.62
N TYR A 85 -7.53 18.04 -14.38
CA TYR A 85 -6.76 18.32 -13.17
C TYR A 85 -5.50 19.17 -13.46
N GLY A 86 -5.43 19.78 -14.65
CA GLY A 86 -4.32 20.65 -15.08
C GLY A 86 -4.33 21.98 -14.34
N GLY A 87 -3.76 22.01 -13.14
CA GLY A 87 -3.72 23.18 -12.27
C GLY A 87 -3.18 22.88 -10.86
N PHE A 88 -3.17 21.61 -10.47
CA PHE A 88 -2.58 21.17 -9.22
C PHE A 88 -1.05 21.11 -9.29
N ASP A 89 -0.39 21.57 -8.24
CA ASP A 89 1.05 21.38 -8.06
C ASP A 89 1.35 19.91 -7.74
N ARG A 90 1.97 19.22 -8.70
CA ARG A 90 2.33 17.81 -8.58
C ARG A 90 3.28 17.54 -7.43
N GLN A 91 4.27 18.42 -7.22
CA GLN A 91 5.25 18.22 -6.16
C GLN A 91 4.55 18.33 -4.81
N LYS A 92 3.71 19.34 -4.64
CA LYS A 92 2.92 19.54 -3.42
C LYS A 92 2.01 18.37 -3.07
N VAL A 93 1.35 17.77 -4.07
CA VAL A 93 0.51 16.58 -3.87
C VAL A 93 1.33 15.37 -3.42
N GLU A 94 2.49 15.14 -4.04
CA GLU A 94 3.39 14.05 -3.66
C GLU A 94 3.98 14.25 -2.26
N ASP A 95 4.41 15.46 -1.95
CA ASP A 95 4.92 15.84 -0.63
C ASP A 95 3.87 15.64 0.46
N ALA A 96 2.62 16.06 0.22
CA ALA A 96 1.52 15.84 1.16
C ALA A 96 1.28 14.35 1.45
N VAL A 97 1.36 13.49 0.43
CA VAL A 97 1.20 12.04 0.60
C VAL A 97 2.32 11.45 1.43
N HIS A 98 3.56 11.89 1.22
CA HIS A 98 4.70 11.45 2.03
C HIS A 98 4.63 11.96 3.46
N MET A 99 4.26 13.23 3.67
CA MET A 99 4.01 13.77 5.01
C MET A 99 2.91 13.00 5.75
N MET A 100 1.83 12.62 5.05
CA MET A 100 0.76 11.78 5.63
C MET A 100 1.25 10.36 5.98
N GLN A 101 2.17 9.80 5.19
CA GLN A 101 2.78 8.49 5.47
C GLN A 101 3.68 8.53 6.70
N ASP A 102 4.47 9.59 6.84
CA ASP A 102 5.46 9.74 7.91
C ASP A 102 4.87 10.27 9.22
N ALA A 103 3.61 10.75 9.18
CA ALA A 103 2.88 11.23 10.34
C ALA A 103 2.79 10.17 11.44
N SER A 104 3.23 10.52 12.63
CA SER A 104 3.17 9.67 13.83
C SER A 104 1.92 9.92 14.67
N THR A 105 1.19 11.00 14.38
CA THR A 105 -0.06 11.37 15.06
C THR A 105 -1.15 11.76 14.07
N GLU A 106 -2.40 11.69 14.51
CA GLU A 106 -3.55 12.18 13.74
C GLU A 106 -3.45 13.69 13.44
N ALA A 107 -2.92 14.48 14.38
CA ALA A 107 -2.73 15.92 14.18
C ALA A 107 -1.68 16.23 13.09
N GLU A 108 -0.57 15.48 13.05
CA GLU A 108 0.44 15.59 11.99
C GLU A 108 -0.14 15.15 10.63
N TYR A 109 -0.88 14.05 10.61
CA TYR A 109 -1.58 13.58 9.41
C TYR A 109 -2.55 14.65 8.88
N ASP A 110 -3.32 15.27 9.78
CA ASP A 110 -4.26 16.33 9.43
C ASP A 110 -3.55 17.58 8.91
N THR A 111 -2.38 17.90 9.45
CA THR A 111 -1.55 19.00 8.99
C THR A 111 -1.04 18.72 7.57
N ALA A 112 -0.54 17.51 7.32
CA ALA A 112 -0.14 17.04 6.00
C ALA A 112 -1.29 17.03 4.99
N ARG A 113 -2.48 16.61 5.41
CA ARG A 113 -3.69 16.65 4.58
C ARG A 113 -4.08 18.10 4.26
N LYS A 114 -3.98 19.02 5.22
CA LYS A 114 -4.27 20.45 5.02
C LYS A 114 -3.27 21.12 4.09
N TYR A 115 -2.03 20.66 4.03
CA TYR A 115 -1.00 21.16 3.10
C TYR A 115 -1.45 21.10 1.63
N LEU A 116 -2.35 20.18 1.27
CA LEU A 116 -2.96 20.14 -0.07
C LEU A 116 -3.79 21.38 -0.42
N TYR A 117 -4.34 22.08 0.58
CA TYR A 117 -5.33 23.14 0.42
C TYR A 117 -4.81 24.55 0.79
N ILE A 118 -3.61 24.65 1.38
CA ILE A 118 -3.01 25.93 1.76
C ILE A 118 -2.30 26.48 0.53
N GLU A 119 -2.78 27.58 -0.06
CA GLU A 119 -2.13 28.23 -1.22
C GLU A 119 -0.75 28.80 -0.90
#